data_AF-A0A4U6RAT8-F1
#
_entry.id   AF-A0A4U6RAT8-F1
#
_cell.length_a   1.000
_cell.length_b   1.000
_cell.length_c   1.000
_cell.angle_alpha   90.00
_cell.angle_beta   90.00
_cell.angle_gamma   90.00
#
_symmetry.space_group_name_H-M   'P 1'
#
loop_
_entity.id
_entity.type
_entity.pdbx_description
1 polymer ?
#
loop_
_entity_poly.entity_id
_entity_poly.type
_entity_poly.pdbx_seq_one_letter_code
_entity_poly.pdbx_strand_id
1 'polypeptide(L)'
;MSAKEVKFGVEARDRMLRGVDILANAVQVTLGPKGRNVVLEKSFGAPRITKDGVAVAKEVELEEKFENMGAQMVREVASKAADAAGDGTTTATVLAAAIVREGAKSVAAGMNPMDLKRGIDLAVEAVVADLQKNSKKVTSNEEIAQVGTISANGDAEIGKFLADAMKKVGNEGVITVEEAKSLETELDVVEGMQFDRGYISPYFVTNADKMRVEMDDAYILINEK
;
A
#
# COMPACT_ATOMS: atom_id res chain seq x y z
N MET A 1 -12.57 -9.81 -32.04
CA MET A 1 -12.58 -10.10 -30.59
C MET A 1 -11.88 -11.43 -30.38
N SER A 2 -10.99 -11.53 -29.39
CA SER A 2 -10.37 -12.81 -29.02
C SER A 2 -11.40 -13.73 -28.36
N ALA A 3 -11.28 -15.04 -28.58
CA ALA A 3 -12.10 -16.03 -27.90
C ALA A 3 -11.91 -15.94 -26.37
N LYS A 4 -12.97 -16.20 -25.61
CA LYS A 4 -12.99 -16.12 -24.14
C LYS A 4 -13.11 -17.51 -23.55
N GLU A 5 -12.26 -17.81 -22.57
CA GLU A 5 -12.41 -19.00 -21.73
C GLU A 5 -13.32 -18.66 -20.54
N VAL A 6 -14.24 -19.56 -20.21
CA VAL A 6 -15.19 -19.38 -19.12
C VAL A 6 -15.13 -20.60 -18.20
N LYS A 7 -14.92 -20.36 -16.90
CA LYS A 7 -14.92 -21.38 -15.85
C LYS A 7 -16.00 -21.06 -14.83
N PHE A 8 -16.55 -22.10 -14.20
CA PHE A 8 -17.68 -21.98 -13.29
C PHE A 8 -17.42 -22.66 -11.94
N GLY A 9 -18.15 -22.21 -10.92
CA GLY A 9 -18.25 -22.89 -9.64
C GLY A 9 -16.91 -23.04 -8.90
N VAL A 10 -16.66 -24.24 -8.38
CA VAL A 10 -15.49 -24.55 -7.53
C VAL A 10 -14.19 -24.44 -8.32
N GLU A 11 -14.15 -24.90 -9.58
CA GLU A 11 -12.92 -24.86 -10.38
C GLU A 11 -12.40 -23.42 -10.58
N ALA A 12 -13.30 -22.48 -10.84
CA ALA A 12 -12.94 -21.07 -10.98
C ALA A 12 -12.41 -20.50 -9.64
N ARG A 13 -13.08 -20.82 -8.52
CA ARG A 13 -12.67 -20.37 -7.19
C ARG A 13 -11.32 -20.93 -6.77
N ASP A 14 -11.06 -22.21 -7.01
CA ASP A 14 -9.79 -22.85 -6.64
C ASP A 14 -8.61 -22.25 -7.42
N ARG A 15 -8.80 -21.90 -8.69
CA ARG A 15 -7.80 -21.15 -9.46
C ARG A 15 -7.58 -19.75 -8.89
N MET A 16 -8.65 -19.00 -8.64
CA MET A 16 -8.50 -17.66 -8.04
C MET A 16 -7.82 -17.70 -6.66
N LEU A 17 -8.17 -18.68 -5.82
CA LEU A 17 -7.57 -18.90 -4.50
C LEU A 17 -6.08 -19.19 -4.57
N ARG A 18 -5.62 -19.98 -5.56
CA ARG A 18 -4.18 -20.18 -5.78
C ARG A 18 -3.46 -18.87 -6.08
N GLY A 19 -4.04 -18.02 -6.92
CA GLY A 19 -3.49 -16.69 -7.18
C GLY A 19 -3.42 -15.79 -5.96
N VAL A 20 -4.50 -15.76 -5.17
CA VAL A 20 -4.56 -15.07 -3.87
C VAL A 20 -3.46 -15.57 -2.93
N ASP A 21 -3.32 -16.89 -2.79
CA ASP A 21 -2.32 -17.52 -1.93
C ASP A 21 -0.90 -17.20 -2.40
N ILE A 22 -0.61 -17.22 -3.71
CA ILE A 22 0.73 -16.89 -4.25
C ILE A 22 1.11 -15.46 -3.87
N LEU A 23 0.24 -14.48 -4.17
CA LEU A 23 0.49 -13.08 -3.83
C LEU A 23 0.66 -12.89 -2.31
N ALA A 24 -0.28 -13.43 -1.51
CA ALA A 24 -0.25 -13.27 -0.07
C ALA A 24 0.98 -13.94 0.55
N ASN A 25 1.40 -15.09 0.04
CA ASN A 25 2.61 -15.78 0.52
C ASN A 25 3.88 -14.99 0.19
N ALA A 26 3.94 -14.31 -0.95
CA ALA A 26 5.06 -13.45 -1.32
C ALA A 26 5.11 -12.18 -0.45
N VAL A 27 3.96 -11.60 -0.13
CA VAL A 27 3.87 -10.33 0.61
C VAL A 27 4.01 -10.55 2.13
N GLN A 28 3.42 -11.61 2.70
CA GLN A 28 3.38 -11.79 4.16
C GLN A 28 4.76 -11.94 4.82
N VAL A 29 5.78 -12.39 4.08
CA VAL A 29 7.12 -12.55 4.63
C VAL A 29 7.76 -11.22 5.01
N THR A 30 7.26 -10.09 4.48
CA THR A 30 7.75 -8.75 4.81
C THR A 30 7.08 -8.14 6.04
N LEU A 31 6.08 -8.81 6.63
CA LEU A 31 5.29 -8.25 7.73
C LEU A 31 6.09 -8.08 9.02
N GLY A 32 6.03 -6.87 9.58
CA GLY A 32 6.52 -6.54 10.92
C GLY A 32 8.04 -6.36 11.01
N PRO A 33 8.57 -6.11 12.24
CA PRO A 33 9.98 -5.76 12.44
C PRO A 33 10.95 -6.92 12.12
N LYS A 34 10.45 -8.15 12.12
CA LYS A 34 11.20 -9.36 11.71
C LYS A 34 10.88 -9.79 10.27
N GLY A 35 10.27 -8.90 9.48
CA GLY A 35 10.03 -9.08 8.06
C GLY A 35 11.34 -9.39 7.34
N ARG A 36 11.28 -10.38 6.45
CA ARG A 36 12.39 -10.81 5.60
C ARG A 36 12.40 -10.01 4.31
N ASN A 37 13.58 -9.93 3.72
CA ASN A 37 13.75 -9.30 2.41
C ASN A 37 13.17 -10.20 1.32
N VAL A 38 12.50 -9.56 0.36
CA VAL A 38 12.11 -10.17 -0.91
C VAL A 38 13.02 -9.60 -1.99
N VAL A 39 13.53 -10.48 -2.85
CA VAL A 39 14.39 -10.12 -3.98
C VAL A 39 13.53 -10.11 -5.24
N LEU A 40 13.50 -8.97 -5.91
CA LEU A 40 12.73 -8.73 -7.13
C LEU A 40 13.71 -8.61 -8.31
N GLU A 41 13.46 -9.37 -9.37
CA GLU A 41 14.21 -9.26 -10.61
C GLU A 41 13.97 -7.89 -11.25
N LYS A 42 15.02 -7.33 -11.87
CA LYS A 42 14.91 -6.17 -12.75
C LYS A 42 15.39 -6.60 -14.13
N SER A 43 14.72 -6.15 -15.19
CA SER A 43 15.11 -6.45 -16.58
C SER A 43 16.53 -5.99 -16.91
N PHE A 44 17.05 -5.01 -16.18
CA PHE A 44 18.42 -4.51 -16.30
C PHE A 44 19.00 -4.17 -14.92
N GLY A 45 20.30 -4.45 -14.74
CA GLY A 45 21.05 -4.10 -13.53
C GLY A 45 20.94 -5.13 -12.39
N ALA A 46 21.17 -4.66 -11.17
CA ALA A 46 21.10 -5.50 -9.98
C ALA A 46 19.64 -5.70 -9.50
N PRO A 47 19.32 -6.84 -8.88
CA PRO A 47 17.98 -7.10 -8.36
C PRO A 47 17.62 -6.11 -7.24
N ARG A 48 16.34 -5.80 -7.11
CA ARG A 48 15.82 -4.94 -6.04
C ARG A 48 15.55 -5.78 -4.80
N ILE A 49 16.18 -5.42 -3.70
CA ILE A 49 15.91 -6.04 -2.39
C ILE A 49 14.95 -5.11 -1.64
N THR A 50 13.81 -5.63 -1.19
CA THR A 50 12.80 -4.81 -0.50
C THR A 50 12.13 -5.54 0.66
N LYS A 51 11.66 -4.75 1.64
CA LYS A 51 10.70 -5.18 2.68
C LYS A 51 9.34 -4.50 2.50
N ASP A 52 9.17 -3.69 1.46
CA ASP A 52 7.90 -3.05 1.18
C ASP A 52 6.94 -4.04 0.51
N GLY A 53 5.83 -4.35 1.19
CA GLY A 53 4.79 -5.23 0.68
C GLY A 53 4.09 -4.70 -0.57
N VAL A 54 4.03 -3.37 -0.76
CA VAL A 54 3.46 -2.76 -1.97
C VAL A 54 4.33 -3.04 -3.19
N ALA A 55 5.63 -2.78 -3.06
CA ALA A 55 6.58 -3.11 -4.11
C ALA A 55 6.53 -4.59 -4.49
N VAL A 56 6.47 -5.50 -3.50
CA VAL A 56 6.32 -6.93 -3.78
C VAL A 56 5.00 -7.23 -4.50
N ALA A 57 3.87 -6.69 -4.02
CA ALA A 57 2.56 -6.95 -4.62
C ALA A 57 2.44 -6.44 -6.06
N LYS A 58 3.14 -5.35 -6.41
CA LYS A 58 3.14 -4.76 -7.75
C LYS A 58 3.82 -5.67 -8.78
N GLU A 59 4.88 -6.38 -8.39
CA GLU A 59 5.66 -7.25 -9.28
C GLU A 59 5.03 -8.65 -9.48
N VAL A 60 3.98 -9.00 -8.72
CA VAL A 60 3.32 -10.31 -8.87
C VAL A 60 2.33 -10.28 -10.04
N GLU A 61 2.74 -10.91 -11.12
CA GLU A 61 1.89 -11.24 -12.28
C GLU A 61 2.02 -12.73 -12.59
N LEU A 62 0.88 -13.40 -12.76
CA LEU A 62 0.83 -14.86 -12.95
C LEU A 62 0.49 -15.21 -14.41
N GLU A 63 1.13 -16.25 -14.94
CA GLU A 63 0.89 -16.71 -16.31
C GLU A 63 -0.53 -17.23 -16.52
N GLU A 64 -1.07 -17.96 -15.53
CA GLU A 64 -2.41 -18.51 -15.60
C GLU A 64 -3.44 -17.41 -15.32
N LYS A 65 -4.38 -17.20 -16.26
CA LYS A 65 -5.28 -16.04 -16.25
C LYS A 65 -6.20 -15.97 -15.04
N PHE A 66 -6.76 -17.10 -14.59
CA PHE A 66 -7.68 -17.14 -13.45
C PHE A 66 -6.95 -16.98 -12.12
N GLU A 67 -5.74 -17.54 -12.00
CA GLU A 67 -4.84 -17.28 -10.87
C GLU A 67 -4.46 -15.80 -10.85
N ASN A 68 -4.04 -15.24 -11.99
CA ASN A 68 -3.70 -13.81 -12.08
C ASN A 68 -4.88 -12.93 -11.69
N MET A 69 -6.11 -13.24 -12.12
CA MET A 69 -7.30 -12.50 -11.69
C MET A 69 -7.45 -12.47 -10.17
N GLY A 70 -7.22 -13.60 -9.48
CA GLY A 70 -7.24 -13.66 -8.01
C GLY A 70 -6.15 -12.79 -7.37
N ALA A 71 -4.92 -12.86 -7.90
CA ALA A 71 -3.80 -12.02 -7.45
C ALA A 71 -4.09 -10.53 -7.66
N GLN A 72 -4.56 -10.12 -8.85
CA GLN A 72 -4.87 -8.73 -9.17
C GLN A 72 -5.97 -8.16 -8.26
N MET A 73 -6.97 -8.95 -7.89
CA MET A 73 -8.02 -8.49 -6.96
C MET A 73 -7.47 -8.16 -5.57
N VAL A 74 -6.53 -8.95 -5.06
CA VAL A 74 -5.92 -8.68 -3.75
C VAL A 74 -4.88 -7.56 -3.83
N ARG A 75 -4.16 -7.46 -4.96
CA ARG A 75 -3.27 -6.33 -5.25
C ARG A 75 -4.02 -5.00 -5.20
N GLU A 76 -5.22 -4.96 -5.76
CA GLU A 76 -6.10 -3.78 -5.72
C GLU A 76 -6.50 -3.41 -4.28
N VAL A 77 -6.77 -4.41 -3.42
CA VAL A 77 -7.05 -4.18 -1.99
C VAL A 77 -5.82 -3.57 -1.29
N ALA A 78 -4.63 -4.10 -1.56
CA ALA A 78 -3.39 -3.57 -1.02
C ALA A 78 -3.12 -2.13 -1.49
N SER A 79 -3.33 -1.84 -2.79
CA SER A 79 -3.16 -0.49 -3.34
C SER A 79 -4.10 0.51 -2.69
N LYS A 80 -5.39 0.17 -2.56
CA LYS A 80 -6.37 1.06 -1.91
C LYS A 80 -6.05 1.34 -0.45
N ALA A 81 -5.50 0.36 0.26
CA ALA A 81 -5.02 0.57 1.63
C ALA A 81 -3.84 1.57 1.65
N ALA A 82 -2.90 1.43 0.71
CA ALA A 82 -1.79 2.38 0.55
C ALA A 82 -2.29 3.80 0.25
N ASP A 83 -3.23 3.92 -0.69
CA ASP A 83 -3.73 5.23 -1.15
C ASP A 83 -4.53 5.94 -0.06
N ALA A 84 -5.28 5.19 0.77
CA ALA A 84 -6.10 5.75 1.83
C ALA A 84 -5.34 6.05 3.12
N ALA A 85 -4.34 5.22 3.48
CA ALA A 85 -3.69 5.26 4.79
C ALA A 85 -2.16 5.43 4.74
N GLY A 86 -1.51 5.26 3.60
CA GLY A 86 -0.06 5.32 3.45
C GLY A 86 0.71 4.09 3.98
N ASP A 87 0.07 3.22 4.75
CA ASP A 87 0.62 1.99 5.34
C ASP A 87 -0.49 0.91 5.46
N GLY A 88 -0.12 -0.30 5.89
CA GLY A 88 -1.06 -1.39 6.17
C GLY A 88 -1.35 -2.29 4.98
N THR A 89 -0.62 -2.16 3.88
CA THR A 89 -0.81 -2.93 2.64
C THR A 89 -0.57 -4.44 2.83
N THR A 90 0.50 -4.80 3.53
CA THR A 90 0.81 -6.18 3.91
C THR A 90 -0.28 -6.74 4.82
N THR A 91 -0.75 -5.95 5.79
CA THR A 91 -1.83 -6.33 6.71
C THR A 91 -3.14 -6.56 5.96
N ALA A 92 -3.52 -5.66 5.05
CA ALA A 92 -4.72 -5.78 4.23
C ALA A 92 -4.66 -7.03 3.33
N THR A 93 -3.50 -7.32 2.75
CA THR A 93 -3.27 -8.52 1.93
C THR A 93 -3.46 -9.80 2.73
N VAL A 94 -2.85 -9.88 3.92
CA VAL A 94 -2.95 -11.06 4.80
C VAL A 94 -4.38 -11.27 5.28
N LEU A 95 -5.08 -10.20 5.69
CA LEU A 95 -6.47 -10.26 6.10
C LEU A 95 -7.39 -10.70 4.94
N ALA A 96 -7.20 -10.13 3.76
CA ALA A 96 -7.96 -10.51 2.57
C ALA A 96 -7.78 -11.99 2.23
N ALA A 97 -6.54 -12.48 2.24
CA ALA A 97 -6.26 -13.89 1.98
C ALA A 97 -6.92 -14.82 3.00
N ALA A 98 -6.85 -14.48 4.30
CA ALA A 98 -7.49 -15.25 5.36
C ALA A 98 -9.01 -15.31 5.21
N ILE A 99 -9.65 -14.16 4.98
CA ILE A 99 -11.12 -14.07 4.83
C ILE A 99 -11.58 -14.84 3.59
N VAL A 100 -10.90 -14.67 2.45
CA VAL A 100 -11.27 -15.33 1.20
C VAL A 100 -11.10 -16.84 1.30
N ARG A 101 -10.03 -17.32 1.94
CA ARG A 101 -9.78 -18.75 2.17
C ARG A 101 -10.86 -19.40 3.03
N GLU A 102 -11.19 -18.80 4.18
CA GLU A 102 -12.22 -19.35 5.07
C GLU A 102 -13.63 -19.21 4.50
N GLY A 103 -13.89 -18.11 3.78
CA GLY A 103 -15.12 -17.92 3.01
C GLY A 103 -15.30 -19.00 1.95
N ALA A 104 -14.26 -19.32 1.18
CA ALA A 104 -14.32 -20.37 0.17
C ALA A 104 -14.59 -21.75 0.76
N LYS A 105 -13.97 -22.10 1.89
CA LYS A 105 -14.26 -23.35 2.63
C LYS A 105 -15.72 -23.42 3.06
N SER A 106 -16.25 -22.33 3.61
CA SER A 106 -17.64 -22.24 4.08
C SER A 106 -18.64 -22.40 2.92
N VAL A 107 -18.33 -21.80 1.77
CA VAL A 107 -19.16 -21.95 0.57
C VAL A 107 -19.06 -23.36 -0.01
N ALA A 108 -17.88 -24.00 0.03
CA ALA A 108 -17.72 -25.40 -0.37
C ALA A 108 -18.53 -26.36 0.54
N ALA A 109 -18.72 -26.00 1.81
CA ALA A 109 -19.60 -26.70 2.74
C ALA A 109 -21.11 -26.46 2.52
N GLY A 110 -21.48 -25.70 1.48
CA GLY A 110 -22.87 -25.44 1.10
C GLY A 110 -23.51 -24.22 1.76
N MET A 111 -22.74 -23.39 2.48
CA MET A 111 -23.25 -22.14 3.04
C MET A 111 -23.52 -21.10 1.94
N ASN A 112 -24.54 -20.27 2.16
CA ASN A 112 -24.90 -19.21 1.22
C ASN A 112 -23.83 -18.09 1.19
N PRO A 113 -23.17 -17.84 0.04
CA PRO A 113 -22.15 -16.80 -0.06
C PRO A 113 -22.65 -15.39 0.29
N MET A 114 -23.92 -15.10 0.02
CA MET A 114 -24.51 -13.79 0.30
C MET A 114 -24.76 -13.57 1.79
N ASP A 115 -25.09 -14.63 2.52
CA ASP A 115 -25.26 -14.55 3.98
C ASP A 115 -23.90 -14.48 4.67
N LEU A 116 -22.90 -15.23 4.18
CA LEU A 116 -21.51 -15.12 4.65
C LEU A 116 -20.98 -13.70 4.47
N LYS A 117 -21.16 -13.10 3.28
CA LYS A 117 -20.77 -11.71 3.05
C LYS A 117 -21.43 -10.76 4.05
N ARG A 118 -22.75 -10.85 4.24
CA ARG A 118 -23.48 -10.01 5.20
C ARG A 118 -22.94 -10.18 6.63
N GLY A 119 -22.64 -11.42 7.04
CA GLY A 119 -22.05 -11.69 8.35
C GLY A 119 -20.66 -11.07 8.51
N ILE A 120 -19.81 -11.15 7.48
CA ILE A 120 -18.49 -10.51 7.47
C ILE A 120 -18.63 -8.99 7.55
N ASP A 121 -19.51 -8.39 6.75
CA ASP A 121 -19.71 -6.94 6.74
C ASP A 121 -20.14 -6.42 8.14
N LEU A 122 -21.09 -7.09 8.79
CA LEU A 122 -21.52 -6.76 10.16
C LEU A 122 -20.40 -6.90 11.19
N ALA A 123 -19.57 -7.94 11.07
CA ALA A 123 -18.43 -8.14 11.96
C ALA A 123 -17.37 -7.05 11.78
N VAL A 124 -17.09 -6.66 10.53
CA VAL A 124 -16.15 -5.58 10.20
C VAL A 124 -16.65 -4.25 10.77
N GLU A 125 -17.93 -3.91 10.60
CA GLU A 125 -18.51 -2.69 11.17
C GLU A 125 -18.36 -2.64 12.70
N ALA A 126 -18.64 -3.75 13.38
CA ALA A 126 -18.49 -3.84 14.83
C ALA A 126 -17.03 -3.67 15.28
N VAL A 127 -16.09 -4.31 14.59
CA VAL A 127 -14.65 -4.21 14.88
C VAL A 127 -14.14 -2.80 14.63
N VAL A 128 -14.55 -2.15 13.54
CA VAL A 128 -14.15 -0.75 13.24
C VAL A 128 -14.67 0.20 14.30
N ALA A 129 -15.93 0.03 14.73
CA ALA A 129 -16.51 0.84 15.80
C ALA A 129 -15.75 0.66 17.14
N ASP A 130 -15.31 -0.57 17.45
CA ASP A 130 -14.52 -0.84 18.65
C ASP A 130 -13.09 -0.26 18.54
N LEU A 131 -12.45 -0.38 17.38
CA LEU A 131 -11.13 0.22 17.12
C LEU A 131 -11.15 1.75 17.29
N GLN A 132 -12.21 2.41 16.82
CA GLN A 132 -12.37 3.85 17.00
C GLN A 132 -12.49 4.24 18.48
N LYS A 133 -13.24 3.47 19.28
CA LYS A 133 -13.38 3.69 20.73
C LYS A 133 -12.06 3.51 21.47
N ASN A 134 -11.23 2.57 21.03
CA ASN A 134 -9.92 2.30 21.62
C ASN A 134 -8.80 3.19 21.06
N SER A 135 -9.09 4.03 20.07
CA SER A 135 -8.10 4.93 19.49
C SER A 135 -7.67 6.00 20.49
N LYS A 136 -6.36 6.26 20.53
CA LYS A 136 -5.77 7.35 21.32
C LYS A 136 -5.30 8.42 20.37
N LYS A 137 -5.75 9.66 20.60
CA LYS A 137 -5.29 10.81 19.82
C LYS A 137 -3.82 11.07 20.15
N VAL A 138 -3.00 11.14 19.11
CA VAL A 138 -1.59 11.55 19.22
C VAL A 138 -1.57 13.04 19.51
N THR A 139 -0.92 13.43 20.60
CA THR A 139 -0.90 14.82 21.07
C THR A 139 0.50 15.35 21.33
N SER A 140 1.46 14.46 21.58
CA SER A 140 2.85 14.81 21.89
C SER A 140 3.78 14.53 20.73
N ASN A 141 4.88 15.28 20.66
CA ASN A 141 5.91 15.08 19.63
C ASN A 141 6.63 13.73 19.81
N GLU A 142 6.71 13.24 21.05
CA GLU A 142 7.24 11.93 21.39
C GLU A 142 6.38 10.80 20.81
N GLU A 143 5.05 10.91 20.88
CA GLU A 143 4.13 9.95 20.26
C GLU A 143 4.26 9.97 18.73
N ILE A 144 4.42 11.16 18.13
CA ILE A 144 4.67 11.30 16.68
C ILE A 144 5.96 10.56 16.29
N ALA A 145 7.05 10.80 17.02
CA ALA A 145 8.32 10.13 16.78
C ALA A 145 8.22 8.61 16.94
N GLN A 146 7.44 8.14 17.93
CA GLN A 146 7.20 6.72 18.15
C GLN A 146 6.46 6.08 16.97
N VAL A 147 5.39 6.72 16.47
CA VAL A 147 4.65 6.24 15.30
C VAL A 147 5.57 6.17 14.07
N GLY A 148 6.31 7.26 13.80
CA GLY A 148 7.28 7.30 12.70
C GLY A 148 8.35 6.21 12.81
N THR A 149 8.87 5.97 14.01
CA THR A 149 9.87 4.92 14.28
C THR A 149 9.32 3.53 13.94
N ILE A 150 8.09 3.23 14.35
CA ILE A 150 7.48 1.92 14.11
C ILE A 150 7.24 1.71 12.60
N SER A 151 6.69 2.72 11.91
CA SER A 151 6.47 2.68 10.47
C SER A 151 7.78 2.60 9.67
N ALA A 152 8.88 3.16 10.20
CA ALA A 152 10.22 3.06 9.62
C ALA A 152 10.96 1.77 10.02
N ASN A 153 10.24 0.68 10.34
CA ASN A 153 10.82 -0.61 10.74
C ASN A 153 11.75 -0.55 11.97
N GLY A 154 11.48 0.34 12.91
CA GLY A 154 12.24 0.49 14.16
C GLY A 154 13.39 1.50 14.08
N ASP A 155 13.46 2.28 13.00
CA ASP A 155 14.46 3.34 12.85
C ASP A 155 14.07 4.60 13.66
N ALA A 156 14.73 4.77 14.80
CA ALA A 156 14.50 5.89 15.70
C ALA A 156 14.99 7.23 15.14
N GLU A 157 15.96 7.21 14.22
CA GLU A 157 16.50 8.42 13.60
C GLU A 157 15.45 9.00 12.64
N ILE A 158 14.87 8.16 11.78
CA ILE A 158 13.78 8.56 10.87
C ILE A 158 12.58 9.09 11.65
N GLY A 159 12.16 8.38 12.71
CA GLY A 159 11.06 8.83 13.56
C GLY A 159 11.30 10.20 14.19
N LYS A 160 12.54 10.48 14.62
CA LYS A 160 12.92 11.78 15.17
C LYS A 160 12.89 12.88 14.12
N PHE A 161 13.47 12.64 12.93
CA PHE A 161 13.44 13.61 11.83
C PHE A 161 12.00 13.98 11.43
N LEU A 162 11.11 12.99 11.36
CA LEU A 162 9.70 13.20 11.05
C LEU A 162 9.01 14.10 12.10
N ALA A 163 9.27 13.86 13.39
CA ALA A 163 8.73 14.65 14.48
C ALA A 163 9.29 16.09 14.49
N ASP A 164 10.59 16.25 14.24
CA ASP A 164 11.21 17.57 14.12
C ASP A 164 10.68 18.35 12.92
N ALA A 165 10.41 17.69 11.79
CA ALA A 165 9.77 18.27 10.61
C ALA A 165 8.35 18.76 10.94
N MET A 166 7.50 17.88 11.48
CA MET A 166 6.13 18.23 11.88
C MET A 166 6.08 19.37 12.90
N LYS A 167 7.05 19.43 13.81
CA LYS A 167 7.14 20.54 14.79
C LYS A 167 7.45 21.89 14.13
N LYS A 168 8.25 21.90 13.05
CA LYS A 168 8.59 23.13 12.33
C LYS A 168 7.47 23.61 11.41
N VAL A 169 6.83 22.70 10.66
CA VAL A 169 5.78 23.05 9.67
C VAL A 169 4.35 23.01 10.23
N GLY A 170 4.16 22.44 11.42
CA GLY A 170 2.85 22.16 12.02
C GLY A 170 2.28 20.79 11.56
N ASN A 171 1.29 20.29 12.30
CA ASN A 171 0.70 18.96 12.05
C ASN A 171 -0.01 18.82 10.69
N GLU A 172 -0.40 19.95 10.07
CA GLU A 172 -1.02 20.01 8.75
C GLU A 172 -0.08 20.60 7.69
N GLY A 173 1.21 20.74 8.02
CA GLY A 173 2.23 21.26 7.12
C GLY A 173 2.63 20.26 6.03
N VAL A 174 3.15 20.78 4.92
CA VAL A 174 3.63 19.96 3.80
C VAL A 174 5.05 19.46 4.10
N ILE A 175 5.27 18.16 3.96
CA ILE A 175 6.58 17.53 4.11
C ILE A 175 6.94 16.82 2.80
N THR A 176 8.10 17.15 2.24
CA THR A 176 8.68 16.48 1.06
C THR A 176 9.93 15.72 1.46
N VAL A 177 10.25 14.66 0.70
CA VAL A 177 11.44 13.84 0.90
C VAL A 177 12.18 13.74 -0.41
N GLU A 178 13.44 14.14 -0.43
CA GLU A 178 14.33 14.17 -1.59
C GLU A 178 15.60 13.36 -1.32
N GLU A 179 16.20 12.83 -2.38
CA GLU A 179 17.47 12.10 -2.27
C GLU A 179 18.64 13.10 -2.25
N ALA A 180 19.39 13.12 -1.14
CA ALA A 180 20.60 13.91 -1.02
C ALA A 180 21.81 13.16 -1.62
N LYS A 181 22.79 13.92 -2.13
CA LYS A 181 24.09 13.38 -2.57
C LYS A 181 25.06 13.13 -1.40
N SER A 182 24.76 13.67 -0.23
CA SER A 182 25.54 13.49 0.99
C SER A 182 25.16 12.19 1.72
N LEU A 183 25.99 11.79 2.68
CA LEU A 183 25.69 10.67 3.60
C LEU A 183 24.82 11.12 4.79
N GLU A 184 24.67 12.42 5.00
CA GLU A 184 23.96 12.99 6.13
C GLU A 184 22.51 13.31 5.74
N THR A 185 21.58 12.93 6.62
CA THR A 185 20.16 13.31 6.47
C THR A 185 19.97 14.71 7.04
N GLU A 186 19.45 15.62 6.23
CA GLU A 186 19.22 17.01 6.64
C GLU A 186 17.72 17.34 6.64
N LEU A 187 17.31 18.26 7.51
CA LEU A 187 15.95 18.80 7.57
C LEU A 187 15.99 20.30 7.31
N ASP A 188 15.61 20.68 6.09
CA ASP A 188 15.45 22.07 5.69
C ASP A 188 13.97 22.47 5.62
N VAL A 189 13.70 23.75 5.89
CA VAL A 189 12.35 24.33 5.78
C VAL A 189 12.41 25.42 4.73
N VAL A 190 11.77 25.15 3.60
CA VAL A 190 11.66 26.09 2.49
C VAL A 190 10.28 26.72 2.44
N GLU A 191 10.20 27.97 2.00
CA GLU A 191 8.94 28.61 1.69
C GLU A 191 8.43 28.07 0.34
N GLY A 192 7.27 27.42 0.35
CA GLY A 192 6.65 26.83 -0.82
C GLY A 192 5.12 26.75 -0.69
N MET A 193 4.45 26.25 -1.73
CA MET A 193 3.00 26.06 -1.69
C MET A 193 2.59 24.74 -2.35
N GLN A 194 1.51 24.14 -1.83
CA GLN A 194 0.82 23.00 -2.41
C GLN A 194 -0.67 23.34 -2.58
N PHE A 195 -1.29 22.87 -3.65
CA PHE A 195 -2.72 23.03 -3.91
C PHE A 195 -3.31 21.77 -4.55
N ASP A 196 -4.61 21.56 -4.38
CA ASP A 196 -5.32 20.34 -4.81
C ASP A 196 -5.63 20.33 -6.32
N ARG A 197 -4.59 20.40 -7.16
CA ARG A 197 -4.69 20.19 -8.61
C ARG A 197 -3.53 19.35 -9.11
N GLY A 198 -3.84 18.33 -9.90
CA GLY A 198 -2.86 17.48 -10.57
C GLY A 198 -2.62 17.87 -12.03
N TYR A 199 -1.79 17.08 -12.71
CA TYR A 199 -1.54 17.20 -14.14
C TYR A 199 -2.76 16.84 -14.99
N ILE A 200 -2.94 17.50 -16.13
CA ILE A 200 -4.08 17.28 -17.04
C ILE A 200 -3.96 15.94 -17.78
N SER A 201 -2.73 15.48 -18.02
CA SER A 201 -2.44 14.30 -18.82
C SER A 201 -1.44 13.41 -18.06
N PRO A 202 -1.69 12.08 -17.96
CA PRO A 202 -0.73 11.13 -17.39
C PRO A 202 0.62 11.12 -18.12
N TYR A 203 0.66 11.57 -19.37
CA TYR A 203 1.90 11.66 -20.15
C TYR A 203 2.87 12.75 -19.66
N PHE A 204 2.47 13.60 -18.71
CA PHE A 204 3.38 14.57 -18.09
C PHE A 204 4.25 13.97 -16.99
N VAL A 205 3.97 12.73 -16.54
CA VAL A 205 4.74 12.04 -15.49
C VAL A 205 6.19 11.86 -15.93
N THR A 206 7.12 12.38 -15.13
CA THR A 206 8.57 12.20 -15.32
C THR A 206 9.12 11.09 -14.43
N ASN A 207 8.51 10.87 -13.26
CA ASN A 207 8.85 9.79 -12.34
C ASN A 207 7.74 8.73 -12.32
N ALA A 208 7.93 7.66 -13.10
CA ALA A 208 6.93 6.58 -13.25
C ALA A 208 6.74 5.76 -11.96
N ASP A 209 7.74 5.66 -11.10
CA ASP A 209 7.67 4.86 -9.87
C ASP A 209 6.71 5.48 -8.85
N LYS A 210 6.79 6.81 -8.70
CA LYS A 210 5.94 7.59 -7.79
C LYS A 210 4.69 8.18 -8.46
N MET A 211 4.57 8.05 -9.78
CA MET A 211 3.55 8.73 -10.60
C MET A 211 3.53 10.25 -10.37
N ARG A 212 4.71 10.89 -10.42
CA ARG A 212 4.90 12.32 -10.15
C ARG A 212 5.55 13.06 -11.32
N VAL A 213 5.32 14.37 -11.35
CA VAL A 213 6.00 15.30 -12.25
C VAL A 213 7.01 16.06 -11.42
N GLU A 214 8.28 15.80 -11.67
CA GLU A 214 9.44 16.45 -11.04
C GLU A 214 10.08 17.36 -12.11
N MET A 215 10.24 18.65 -11.81
CA MET A 215 10.85 19.66 -12.68
C MET A 215 11.75 20.58 -11.85
N ASP A 216 12.99 20.77 -12.31
CA ASP A 216 13.96 21.67 -11.69
C ASP A 216 13.93 23.05 -12.36
N ASP A 217 14.02 24.13 -11.58
CA ASP A 217 14.07 25.54 -12.05
C ASP A 217 13.02 25.88 -13.13
N ALA A 218 11.79 25.39 -12.95
CA ALA A 218 10.74 25.49 -13.95
C ALA A 218 10.11 26.90 -14.02
N TYR A 219 9.75 27.33 -15.23
CA TYR A 219 8.94 28.54 -15.44
C TYR A 219 7.47 28.29 -15.08
N ILE A 220 6.87 29.16 -14.27
CA ILE A 220 5.45 29.12 -13.91
C ILE A 220 4.68 30.12 -14.77
N LEU A 221 3.82 29.63 -15.66
CA LEU A 221 2.89 30.46 -16.43
C LEU A 221 1.52 30.49 -15.75
N ILE A 222 1.10 31.67 -15.29
CA ILE A 222 -0.23 31.90 -14.72
C ILE A 222 -1.07 32.62 -15.78
N ASN A 223 -2.20 32.01 -16.17
CA ASN A 223 -3.15 32.60 -17.11
C ASN A 223 -4.55 32.60 -16.49
N GLU A 224 -5.15 33.78 -16.39
CA GLU A 224 -6.54 33.97 -15.98
C GLU A 224 -7.43 34.00 -17.24
N LYS A 225 -8.62 33.41 -17.16
CA LYS A 225 -9.59 33.40 -18.27
C LYS A 225 -10.45 34.66 -18.28
#